data_AF-A0A2M9P6Q4-F1
#
_entry.id   AF-A0A2M9P6Q4-F1
#
_cell.length_a   1.000
_cell.length_b   1.000
_cell.length_c   1.000
_cell.angle_alpha   90.00
_cell.angle_beta   90.00
_cell.angle_gamma   90.00
#
_symmetry.space_group_name_H-M   'P 1'
#
loop_
_entity.id
_entity.type
_entity.pdbx_description
1 polymer ?
#
loop_
_entity_poly.entity_id
_entity_poly.type
_entity_poly.pdbx_seq_one_letter_code
_entity_poly.pdbx_strand_id
1 'polypeptide(L)' 'MTTAIHPGALRHSRDRKRWTQEQLAEATKGKNKVSLPTIKRIESTKDGTYPANDRVAEGLAKALGVTLDELS' A
#
# COMPACT_ATOMS: atom_id res chain seq x y z
N MET A 1 -13.57 -7.74 2.99
CA MET A 1 -12.71 -8.70 3.71
C MET A 1 -11.40 -7.99 4.03
N THR A 2 -10.38 -8.71 4.53
CA THR A 2 -9.04 -8.16 4.74
C THR A 2 -8.04 -8.87 3.85
N THR A 3 -7.16 -8.10 3.22
CA THR A 3 -6.06 -8.58 2.40
C THR A 3 -4.76 -8.38 3.17
N ALA A 4 -3.93 -9.41 3.23
CA ALA A 4 -2.59 -9.30 3.80
C ALA A 4 -1.73 -8.41 2.88
N ILE A 5 -0.94 -7.50 3.44
CA ILE A 5 0.03 -6.70 2.67
C ILE A 5 1.41 -6.94 3.25
N HIS A 6 2.35 -7.40 2.44
CA HIS A 6 3.77 -7.42 2.78
C HIS A 6 4.35 -5.99 2.78
N PRO A 7 4.85 -5.49 3.92
CA PRO A 7 5.45 -4.16 4.03
C PRO A 7 6.60 -3.96 3.04
N GLY A 8 7.42 -5.01 2.84
CA GLY A 8 8.54 -5.01 1.89
C GLY A 8 8.08 -4.90 0.44
N ALA A 9 7.01 -5.59 0.07
CA ALA A 9 6.44 -5.55 -1.28
C ALA A 9 5.85 -4.17 -1.61
N LEU A 10 5.14 -3.56 -0.64
CA LEU A 10 4.63 -2.20 -0.76
C LEU A 10 5.77 -1.18 -0.94
N ARG A 11 6.80 -1.26 -0.10
CA ARG A 11 7.96 -0.38 -0.16
C ARG A 11 8.72 -0.52 -1.49
N HIS A 12 8.98 -1.76 -1.91
CA HIS A 12 9.67 -2.06 -3.16
C HIS A 12 8.92 -1.52 -4.38
N SER A 13 7.60 -1.72 -4.43
CA SER A 13 6.75 -1.23 -5.53
C SER A 13 6.71 0.29 -5.58
N ARG A 14 6.67 0.95 -4.42
CA ARG A 14 6.76 2.42 -4.32
C ARG A 14 8.13 2.93 -4.77
N ASP A 15 9.21 2.29 -4.31
CA ASP A 15 10.57 2.68 -4.64
C ASP A 15 10.88 2.49 -6.13
N ARG A 16 10.30 1.46 -6.80
CA ARG A 16 10.35 1.31 -8.27
C ARG A 16 9.78 2.51 -9.02
N LYS A 17 8.74 3.15 -8.48
CA LYS A 17 8.17 4.39 -9.03
C LYS A 17 8.92 5.64 -8.60
N ARG A 18 9.93 5.52 -7.73
CA ARG A 18 10.64 6.63 -7.08
C ARG A 18 9.69 7.58 -6.36
N TRP A 19 8.65 7.03 -5.73
CA TRP A 19 7.65 7.81 -5.00
C TRP A 19 7.95 7.87 -3.51
N THR A 20 7.62 9.00 -2.89
CA THR A 20 7.56 9.11 -1.43
C THR A 20 6.25 8.51 -0.88
N GLN A 21 6.16 8.34 0.44
CA GLN A 21 4.92 7.89 1.09
C GLN A 21 3.77 8.88 0.87
N GLU A 22 4.06 10.18 0.86
CA GLU A 22 3.13 11.25 0.57
C GLU A 22 2.60 11.14 -0.86
N GLN A 23 3.49 10.92 -1.83
CA GLN A 23 3.07 10.76 -3.23
C GLN A 23 2.22 9.51 -3.43
N LEU A 24 2.51 8.42 -2.73
CA LEU A 24 1.65 7.24 -2.73
C LEU A 24 0.26 7.56 -2.12
N ALA A 25 0.21 8.27 -0.99
CA ALA A 25 -1.06 8.69 -0.39
C ALA A 25 -1.88 9.57 -1.36
N GLU A 26 -1.22 10.51 -2.02
CA GLU A 26 -1.83 11.39 -3.03
C GLU A 26 -2.32 10.61 -4.25
N ALA A 27 -1.60 9.57 -4.68
CA ALA A 27 -1.98 8.72 -5.80
C ALA A 27 -3.21 7.83 -5.51
N THR A 28 -3.50 7.57 -4.23
CA THR A 28 -4.70 6.81 -3.82
C THR A 28 -5.97 7.67 -3.72
N LYS A 29 -5.90 8.99 -3.98
CA LYS A 29 -7.06 9.91 -3.85
C LYS A 29 -8.33 9.40 -4.54
N GLY A 30 -9.48 9.73 -3.96
CA GLY A 30 -10.81 9.36 -4.45
C GLY A 30 -11.45 8.25 -3.63
N LYS A 31 -12.15 7.31 -4.30
CA LYS A 31 -12.98 6.29 -3.66
C LYS A 31 -12.19 5.33 -2.74
N ASN A 32 -10.92 5.10 -3.05
CA ASN A 32 -10.03 4.19 -2.31
C ASN A 32 -8.85 4.95 -1.67
N LYS A 33 -9.11 6.15 -1.14
CA LYS A 33 -8.10 6.98 -0.47
C LYS A 33 -7.46 6.25 0.70
N VAL A 34 -6.14 6.15 0.65
CA VAL A 34 -5.31 5.64 1.73
C VAL A 34 -4.57 6.80 2.36
N SER A 35 -4.72 6.94 3.68
CA SER A 35 -4.07 8.03 4.40
C SER A 35 -2.57 7.77 4.56
N LEU A 36 -1.77 8.83 4.59
CA LEU A 36 -0.34 8.76 4.86
C LEU A 36 -0.01 8.00 6.17
N PRO A 37 -0.74 8.21 7.29
CA PRO A 37 -0.56 7.41 8.50
C PRO A 37 -0.76 5.91 8.28
N THR A 38 -1.73 5.51 7.44
CA THR A 38 -1.97 4.11 7.09
C THR A 38 -0.79 3.52 6.33
N ILE A 39 -0.29 4.22 5.30
CA ILE A 39 0.89 3.79 4.53
C ILE A 39 2.11 3.65 5.43
N LYS A 40 2.37 4.64 6.28
CA LYS A 40 3.46 4.60 7.27
C LYS A 40 3.34 3.39 8.19
N ARG A 41 2.13 3.07 8.66
CA ARG A 41 1.89 1.91 9.54
C ARG A 41 2.14 0.59 8.81
N ILE A 42 1.68 0.46 7.57
CA ILE A 42 1.91 -0.75 6.76
C ILE A 42 3.41 -0.94 6.57
N GLU A 43 4.14 0.06 6.06
CA GLU A 43 5.58 -0.06 5.80
C GLU A 43 6.43 -0.20 7.06
N SER A 44 5.95 0.29 8.21
CA SER A 44 6.64 0.14 9.50
C SER A 44 6.30 -1.15 10.23
N THR A 45 5.38 -1.97 9.71
CA THR A 45 5.03 -3.25 10.30
C THR A 45 6.25 -4.17 10.23
N LYS A 46 6.72 -4.61 11.40
CA LYS A 46 7.82 -5.56 11.52
C LYS A 46 7.25 -6.96 11.64
N ASP A 47 7.98 -7.92 11.08
CA ASP A 47 7.70 -9.36 11.19
C ASP A 47 6.28 -9.75 10.70
N GLY A 48 6.15 -9.91 9.38
CA GLY A 48 4.97 -10.49 8.74
C GLY A 48 4.21 -9.56 7.78
N THR A 49 2.90 -9.77 7.68
CA THR A 49 1.98 -9.01 6.81
C THR A 49 1.09 -8.08 7.63
N TYR A 50 0.79 -6.89 7.09
CA TYR A 50 -0.23 -6.01 7.65
C TYR A 50 -1.62 -6.41 7.13
N PRO A 51 -2.62 -6.67 7.99
CA PRO A 51 -3.98 -6.92 7.54
C PRO A 51 -4.65 -5.60 7.14
N ALA A 52 -4.72 -5.33 5.84
CA ALA A 52 -5.40 -4.17 5.29
C ALA A 52 -6.84 -4.51 4.88
N ASN A 53 -7.75 -3.54 4.96
CA ASN A 53 -9.06 -3.69 4.33
C ASN A 53 -8.88 -3.77 2.80
N ASP A 54 -9.68 -4.58 2.10
CA ASP A 54 -9.58 -4.75 0.65
C ASP A 54 -9.59 -3.41 -0.10
N ARG A 55 -10.38 -2.42 0.34
CA ARG A 55 -10.36 -1.07 -0.27
C ARG A 55 -9.00 -0.39 -0.20
N VAL A 56 -8.27 -0.59 0.90
CA VAL A 56 -6.92 -0.04 1.10
C VAL A 56 -5.94 -0.81 0.22
N ALA A 57 -6.01 -2.14 0.23
CA ALA A 57 -5.14 -2.97 -0.61
C ALA A 57 -5.34 -2.66 -2.11
N GLU A 58 -6.60 -2.56 -2.56
CA GLU A 58 -6.95 -2.17 -3.93
C GLU A 58 -6.47 -0.76 -4.27
N GLY A 59 -6.63 0.18 -3.33
CA GLY A 59 -6.15 1.56 -3.49
C GLY A 59 -4.64 1.59 -3.74
N LEU A 60 -3.88 0.85 -2.93
CA LEU A 60 -2.42 0.77 -3.04
C LEU A 60 -2.00 0.05 -4.32
N ALA A 61 -2.58 -1.11 -4.62
CA ALA A 61 -2.30 -1.89 -5.83
C ALA A 61 -2.55 -1.06 -7.10
N LYS A 62 -3.71 -0.40 -7.18
CA LYS A 62 -4.07 0.46 -8.31
C LYS A 62 -3.13 1.67 -8.44
N ALA A 63 -2.80 2.34 -7.34
CA ALA A 63 -1.88 3.48 -7.35
C ALA A 63 -0.47 3.06 -7.81
N LEU A 64 -0.01 1.90 -7.36
CA LEU A 64 1.29 1.34 -7.71
C LEU A 64 1.30 0.63 -9.06
N GLY A 65 0.14 0.39 -9.68
CA GLY A 65 0.03 -0.30 -10.96
C GLY A 65 0.48 -1.77 -10.87
N VAL A 66 0.29 -2.38 -9.71
CA VAL A 66 0.62 -3.78 -9.41
C VAL A 66 -0.66 -4.52 -9.04
N THR A 67 -0.61 -5.84 -8.99
CA THR A 67 -1.75 -6.66 -8.53
C THR A 67 -1.79 -6.74 -6.99
N LEU A 68 -2.93 -7.16 -6.45
CA LEU A 68 -3.05 -7.44 -5.00
C LEU A 68 -2.12 -8.58 -4.55
N ASP A 69 -1.90 -9.56 -5.42
CA ASP A 69 -1.00 -10.70 -5.19
C ASP A 69 0.46 -10.23 -5.04
N GLU A 70 0.89 -9.27 -5.87
CA GLU A 70 2.23 -8.67 -5.74
C GLU A 70 2.43 -7.84 -4.47
N LEU A 71 1.35 -7.44 -3.80
CA LEU A 71 1.41 -6.76 -2.50
C LEU A 71 1.20 -7.72 -1.33
N SER A 72 0.67 -8.92 -1.57
CA SER A 72 0.29 -9.88 -0.52
C SER A 72 1.48 -10.62 0.03
#